data_AF-A0A7I7REJ1-F1
#
_entry.id   AF-A0A7I7REJ1-F1
#
_cell.length_a   1.000
_cell.length_b   1.000
_cell.length_c   1.000
_cell.angle_alpha   90.00
_cell.angle_beta   90.00
_cell.angle_gamma   90.00
#
_symmetry.space_group_name_H-M   'P 1'
#
loop_
_entity.id
_entity.type
_entity.pdbx_description
1 polymer ?
#
loop_
_entity_poly.entity_id
_entity_poly.type
_entity_poly.pdbx_seq_one_letter_code
_entity_poly.pdbx_strand_id
1 'polypeptide(L)' 'MVSTAINRDVVFEADDHNIAEGWSVVVRGLARPVRDGDDLAEAERAQLLSWTAPVKQHYVRILPTRVTGRRFRFGPSEG' A
#
# COMPACT_ATOMS: atom_id res chain seq x y z
N MET A 1 -22.25 5.90 5.01
CA MET A 1 -20.89 5.41 4.70
C MET A 1 -21.03 4.31 3.67
N VAL A 2 -20.64 4.55 2.43
CA VAL A 2 -20.68 3.53 1.36
C VAL A 2 -19.34 2.80 1.39
N SER A 3 -19.37 1.48 1.58
CA SER A 3 -18.18 0.62 1.51
C SER A 3 -18.03 0.11 0.08
N THR A 4 -16.89 0.40 -0.57
CA THR A 4 -16.54 -0.15 -1.88
C THR A 4 -15.97 -1.57 -1.80
N ALA A 5 -15.71 -2.08 -0.60
CA ALA A 5 -15.18 -3.41 -0.38
C ALA A 5 -16.28 -4.34 0.18
N ILE A 6 -16.42 -5.51 -0.44
CA ILE A 6 -17.33 -6.58 -0.02
C ILE A 6 -16.73 -7.35 1.17
N ASN A 7 -15.40 -7.33 1.34
CA ASN A 7 -14.67 -7.98 2.44
C ASN A 7 -13.42 -7.16 2.86
N ARG A 8 -12.57 -7.73 3.73
CA ARG A 8 -11.32 -7.11 4.21
C ARG A 8 -10.08 -7.52 3.38
N ASP A 9 -10.23 -8.39 2.39
CA ASP A 9 -9.13 -8.83 1.55
C ASP A 9 -8.77 -7.72 0.58
N VAL A 10 -7.52 -7.30 0.60
CA VAL A 10 -7.02 -6.21 -0.23
C VAL A 10 -5.76 -6.62 -0.98
N VAL A 11 -5.53 -5.91 -2.08
CA VAL A 11 -4.24 -5.88 -2.77
C VAL A 11 -3.71 -4.45 -2.66
N PHE A 12 -2.48 -4.31 -2.16
CA PHE A 12 -1.70 -3.08 -2.21
C PHE A 12 -0.57 -3.27 -3.22
N GLU A 13 -0.32 -2.26 -4.03
CA GLU A 13 0.69 -2.28 -5.06
C GLU A 13 1.48 -0.98 -5.01
N ALA A 14 2.79 -1.11 -5.21
CA ALA A 14 3.70 0.00 -5.38
C ALA A 14 4.79 -0.41 -6.36
N ASP A 15 5.14 0.52 -7.23
CA ASP A 15 6.17 0.38 -8.24
C ASP A 15 7.04 1.64 -8.32
N ASP A 16 8.21 1.50 -8.90
CA ASP A 16 9.07 2.61 -9.29
C ASP A 16 9.99 2.17 -10.43
N HIS A 17 10.52 3.15 -11.17
CA HIS A 17 11.33 2.86 -12.34
C HIS A 17 12.29 3.99 -12.72
N ASN A 18 13.35 3.62 -13.43
CA ASN A 18 14.17 4.56 -14.19
C ASN A 18 13.94 4.35 -15.70
N ILE A 19 14.85 4.86 -16.53
CA ILE A 19 14.72 4.78 -18.00
C ILE A 19 14.96 3.37 -18.54
N ALA A 20 15.73 2.55 -17.82
CA ALA A 20 16.23 1.24 -18.29
C ALA A 20 15.65 0.04 -17.53
N GLU A 21 15.14 0.23 -16.31
CA GLU A 21 14.53 -0.84 -15.52
C GLU A 21 13.49 -0.33 -14.52
N GLY A 22 12.62 -1.24 -14.10
CA GLY A 22 11.61 -0.98 -13.10
C GLY A 22 11.40 -2.18 -12.18
N TRP A 23 10.70 -1.92 -11.09
CA TRP A 23 10.27 -2.94 -10.15
C TRP A 23 8.83 -2.69 -9.72
N SER A 24 8.16 -3.76 -9.29
CA SER A 24 6.88 -3.66 -8.62
C SER A 24 6.80 -4.63 -7.46
N VAL A 25 6.06 -4.24 -6.43
CA VAL A 25 5.73 -5.05 -5.26
C VAL A 25 4.22 -5.10 -5.13
N VAL A 26 3.70 -6.33 -5.07
CA VAL A 26 2.28 -6.60 -4.82
C VAL A 26 2.15 -7.30 -3.48
N VAL A 27 1.32 -6.73 -2.61
CA VAL A 27 0.97 -7.25 -1.29
C VAL A 27 -0.49 -7.67 -1.31
N ARG A 28 -0.76 -8.93 -0.98
CA ARG A 28 -2.10 -9.40 -0.60
C ARG A 28 -2.19 -9.42 0.90
N GLY A 29 -3.32 -9.01 1.46
CA GLY A 29 -3.48 -8.98 2.90
C GLY A 29 -4.87 -8.60 3.36
N LEU A 30 -5.00 -8.44 4.67
CA LEU A 30 -6.24 -8.02 5.31
C LEU A 30 -6.13 -6.55 5.74
N ALA A 31 -7.05 -5.72 5.28
CA ALA A 31 -7.17 -4.34 5.71
C ALA A 31 -8.00 -4.24 7.00
N ARG A 32 -7.48 -3.51 7.99
CA ARG A 32 -8.22 -3.12 9.18
C ARG A 32 -8.05 -1.62 9.47
N PRO A 33 -9.12 -0.91 9.85
CA PRO A 33 -8.97 0.43 10.39
C PRO A 33 -8.20 0.38 11.71
N VAL A 34 -7.31 1.35 11.93
CA VAL A 34 -6.67 1.59 13.23
C VAL A 34 -7.61 2.46 14.05
N ARG A 35 -7.99 2.01 15.25
CA ARG A 35 -9.03 2.66 16.07
C ARG A 35 -8.61 3.03 17.49
N ASP A 36 -7.61 2.38 18.10
CA ASP A 36 -7.33 2.50 19.55
C ASP A 36 -5.83 2.55 19.91
N GLY A 37 -5.50 3.28 20.98
CA GLY A 37 -4.28 3.11 21.80
C GLY A 37 -2.92 3.26 21.10
N ASP A 38 -1.99 2.37 21.47
CA ASP A 38 -0.59 2.38 21.01
C ASP A 38 -0.44 2.27 19.48
N ASP A 39 -1.38 1.60 18.79
CA ASP A 39 -1.40 1.46 17.32
C ASP A 39 -1.63 2.83 16.63
N LEU A 40 -2.45 3.71 17.22
CA LEU A 40 -2.68 5.06 16.67
C LEU A 40 -1.47 5.96 16.91
N ALA A 41 -0.89 5.91 18.12
CA ALA A 41 0.33 6.66 18.44
C ALA A 41 1.52 6.23 17.56
N GLU A 42 1.62 4.94 17.23
CA GLU A 42 2.58 4.42 16.25
C GLU A 42 2.31 4.99 14.85
N ALA A 43 1.06 4.96 14.41
CA ALA A 43 0.69 5.45 13.09
C ALA A 43 0.91 6.97 12.92
N GLU A 44 0.66 7.76 13.96
CA GLU A 44 0.95 9.20 13.98
C GLU A 44 2.45 9.52 13.87
N ARG A 45 3.31 8.68 14.46
CA ARG A 45 4.77 8.81 14.31
C ARG A 45 5.27 8.50 12.90
N ALA A 46 4.47 7.84 12.05
CA ALA A 46 4.86 7.50 10.69
C ALA A 46 4.86 8.70 9.72
N GLN A 47 4.43 9.90 10.16
CA GLN A 47 4.46 11.14 9.38
C GLN A 47 3.80 11.04 7.99
N LEU A 48 2.72 10.25 7.88
CA LEU A 48 2.01 10.06 6.62
C LEU A 48 1.27 11.34 6.21
N LEU A 49 1.55 11.84 5.01
CA LEU A 49 0.91 13.02 4.45
C LEU A 49 -0.21 12.63 3.48
N SER A 50 -1.40 13.22 3.67
CA SER A 50 -2.51 13.13 2.71
C SER A 50 -2.38 14.23 1.67
N TRP A 51 -2.64 13.88 0.40
CA TRP A 51 -2.62 14.85 -0.70
C TRP A 51 -3.75 15.90 -0.60
N THR A 52 -4.88 15.55 -0.01
CA THR A 52 -6.05 16.46 0.11
C THR A 52 -6.25 16.96 1.54
N ALA A 53 -6.65 18.22 1.69
CA ALA A 53 -7.24 18.75 2.92
C ALA A 53 -8.75 18.41 3.00
N PRO A 54 -9.32 18.12 4.19
CA PRO A 54 -8.70 18.22 5.51
C PRO A 54 -7.90 16.96 5.89
N VAL A 55 -7.10 17.09 6.96
CA VAL A 55 -6.32 15.99 7.57
C VAL A 55 -7.26 14.81 7.86
N LYS A 56 -7.20 13.76 7.05
CA LYS A 56 -7.90 12.51 7.34
C LYS A 56 -7.10 11.74 8.39
N GLN A 57 -7.61 11.69 9.62
CA GLN A 57 -6.98 10.98 10.74
C GLN A 57 -7.32 9.48 10.78
N HIS A 58 -7.55 8.85 9.63
CA HIS A 58 -7.90 7.44 9.56
C HIS A 58 -6.76 6.66 8.91
N TYR A 59 -6.08 5.86 9.74
CA TYR A 59 -5.10 4.90 9.27
C TYR A 59 -5.76 3.56 8.97
N VAL A 60 -5.29 2.91 7.91
CA VAL A 60 -5.65 1.53 7.58
C VAL A 60 -4.37 0.72 7.61
N ARG A 61 -4.31 -0.27 8.49
CA ARG A 61 -3.21 -1.24 8.53
C ARG A 61 -3.55 -2.40 7.59
N ILE A 62 -2.64 -2.71 6.68
CA ILE A 62 -2.70 -3.92 5.86
C ILE A 62 -1.80 -4.96 6.51
N LEU A 63 -2.38 -6.09 6.95
CA LEU A 63 -1.64 -7.23 7.46
C LEU A 63 -1.30 -8.15 6.28
N PRO A 64 -0.03 -8.22 5.84
CA PRO A 64 0.34 -8.97 4.64
C PRO A 64 0.21 -10.48 4.87
N THR A 65 -0.46 -11.17 3.95
CA THR A 65 -0.50 -12.64 3.88
C THR A 65 0.39 -13.17 2.77
N ARG A 66 0.65 -12.36 1.73
CA ARG A 66 1.62 -12.66 0.68
C ARG A 66 2.22 -11.38 0.13
N VAL A 67 3.55 -11.38 -0.02
CA VAL A 67 4.29 -10.31 -0.69
C VAL A 67 5.03 -10.91 -1.87
N THR A 68 4.90 -10.31 -3.05
CA THR A 68 5.64 -10.70 -4.25
C THR A 68 6.27 -9.47 -4.88
N GLY A 69 7.53 -9.58 -5.29
CA GLY A 69 8.23 -8.53 -6.01
C GLY A 69 8.71 -9.03 -7.37
N ARG A 70 8.74 -8.14 -8.37
CA ARG A 70 9.37 -8.39 -9.66
C ARG A 70 10.27 -7.21 -10.00
N ARG A 71 11.43 -7.51 -10.59
CA ARG A 71 12.30 -6.52 -11.26
C ARG A 71 12.44 -6.91 -12.72
N PHE A 72 12.43 -5.93 -13.61
CA PHE A 72 12.45 -6.15 -15.04
C PHE A 72 13.21 -5.02 -15.73
N ARG A 73 13.98 -5.37 -16.77
CA ARG A 73 14.65 -4.40 -17.63
C ARG A 73 13.73 -4.02 -18.77
N PHE A 74 13.68 -2.73 -19.08
CA PHE A 74 13.01 -2.21 -20.25
C PHE A 74 13.95 -2.31 -21.46
N GLY A 75 13.38 -2.63 -22.60
CA GLY A 75 14.12 -2.85 -23.84
C GLY A 75 13.33 -3.77 -24.76
N PRO A 76 13.72 -3.89 -26.04
CA PRO A 76 13.13 -4.89 -26.91
C PRO A 76 13.30 -6.26 -26.24
N SER A 77 12.22 -7.05 -26.24
CA SER A 77 12.31 -8.46 -25.90
C SER A 77 13.29 -9.10 -26.88
N GLU A 78 14.41 -9.63 -26.38
CA GLU A 78 15.26 -10.55 -27.14
C GLU A 78 14.35 -11.71 -27.60
N GLY A 79 14.10 -11.77 -28.90
CA GLY A 79 13.43 -12.90 -29.54
C GLY A 79 14.39 -14.06 -29.73
#